data_AF-A0A7W0LC40-F1
#
_entry.id   AF-A0A7W0LC40-F1
#
_cell.length_a   1.000
_cell.length_b   1.000
_cell.length_c   1.000
_cell.angle_alpha   90.00
_cell.angle_beta   90.00
_cell.angle_gamma   90.00
#
_symmetry.space_group_name_H-M   'P 1'
#
loop_
_entity.id
_entity.type
_entity.pdbx_description
1 polymer ?
#
loop_
_entity_poly.entity_id
_entity_poly.type
_entity_poly.pdbx_seq_one_letter_code
_entity_poly.pdbx_strand_id
1 'polypeptide(L)'
;MRQICCAALLLLCATGTIAQKNSYLFIWVGDDAKAGSDFLAVLDANPESPHYGRAVASVAVPGTSGTPHHTELEMPAGGFLLANAFGSGRSLLFDLREPVRPSLASSFGELDGYMHPHTYVRLPNGHVLATFQYRGGHGPKAEGGGLVEVTPRGELVRSSSA
;
A
#
# COMPACT_ATOMS: atom_id res chain seq x y z
N MET A 1 -28.67 -36.61 -49.82
CA MET A 1 -27.54 -36.47 -48.88
C MET A 1 -27.82 -35.26 -48.01
N ARG A 2 -27.82 -35.45 -46.68
CA ARG A 2 -28.18 -34.46 -45.65
C ARG A 2 -26.98 -33.53 -45.40
N GLN A 3 -27.21 -32.22 -45.29
CA GLN A 3 -26.31 -31.33 -44.55
C GLN A 3 -27.13 -30.60 -43.50
N ILE A 4 -26.94 -31.02 -42.24
CA ILE A 4 -27.49 -30.40 -41.05
C ILE A 4 -26.36 -29.53 -40.51
N CYS A 5 -26.50 -28.20 -40.61
CA CYS A 5 -25.60 -27.27 -39.95
C CYS A 5 -25.96 -27.21 -38.45
N CYS A 6 -25.14 -27.83 -37.61
CA CYS A 6 -25.18 -27.61 -36.16
C CYS A 6 -24.53 -26.25 -35.85
N ALA A 7 -25.34 -25.26 -35.49
CA ALA A 7 -24.84 -24.05 -34.83
C ALA A 7 -24.60 -24.36 -33.35
N ALA A 8 -23.32 -24.38 -32.94
CA ALA A 8 -22.94 -24.49 -31.53
C ALA A 8 -23.15 -23.13 -30.84
N LEU A 9 -24.13 -23.07 -29.93
CA LEU A 9 -24.37 -21.89 -29.09
C LEU A 9 -23.33 -21.90 -27.95
N LEU A 10 -22.29 -21.07 -28.07
CA LEU A 10 -21.34 -20.81 -26.98
C LEU A 10 -22.02 -19.93 -25.94
N LEU A 11 -22.54 -20.55 -24.87
CA LEU A 11 -22.90 -19.82 -23.65
C LEU A 11 -21.61 -19.33 -22.99
N LEU A 12 -21.24 -18.08 -23.23
CA LEU A 12 -20.35 -17.35 -22.32
C LEU A 12 -21.13 -17.12 -21.02
N CYS A 13 -20.95 -18.00 -20.04
CA CYS A 13 -21.16 -17.65 -18.65
C CYS A 13 -20.13 -16.55 -18.33
N ALA A 14 -20.55 -15.30 -18.47
CA ALA A 14 -19.90 -14.20 -17.76
C ALA A 14 -20.07 -14.50 -16.27
N THR A 15 -19.08 -15.15 -15.67
CA THR A 15 -18.92 -15.15 -14.22
C THR A 15 -18.62 -13.71 -13.85
N GLY A 16 -19.68 -12.93 -13.63
CA GLY A 16 -19.55 -11.67 -12.91
C GLY A 16 -18.87 -12.03 -11.60
N THR A 17 -17.64 -11.56 -11.43
CA THR A 17 -16.95 -11.64 -10.16
C THR A 17 -17.88 -10.99 -9.15
N ILE A 18 -18.53 -11.78 -8.31
CA ILE A 18 -19.25 -11.26 -7.16
C ILE A 18 -18.20 -10.44 -6.41
N ALA A 19 -18.37 -9.12 -6.40
CA ALA A 19 -17.51 -8.24 -5.63
C ALA A 19 -17.41 -8.81 -4.22
N GLN A 20 -16.18 -8.95 -3.73
CA GLN A 20 -15.84 -9.58 -2.47
C GLN A 20 -16.78 -9.06 -1.37
N LYS A 21 -17.56 -9.95 -0.74
CA LYS A 21 -18.66 -9.63 0.19
C LYS A 21 -18.24 -8.77 1.41
N ASN A 22 -16.94 -8.59 1.62
CA ASN A 22 -16.39 -7.68 2.61
C ASN A 22 -15.44 -6.70 1.91
N SER A 23 -15.96 -5.51 1.63
CA SER A 23 -15.17 -4.36 1.20
C SER A 23 -14.63 -3.66 2.45
N TYR A 24 -13.32 -3.40 2.49
CA TYR A 24 -12.68 -2.65 3.57
C TYR A 24 -12.01 -1.41 3.01
N LEU A 25 -11.99 -0.34 3.81
CA LEU A 25 -11.17 0.84 3.54
C LEU A 25 -10.03 0.91 4.56
N PHE A 26 -8.80 0.99 4.05
CA PHE A 26 -7.60 1.11 4.85
C PHE A 26 -7.19 2.58 4.95
N ILE A 27 -6.95 3.07 6.17
CA ILE A 27 -6.62 4.46 6.42
C ILE A 27 -5.33 4.52 7.22
N TRP A 28 -4.34 5.24 6.72
CA TRP A 28 -3.10 5.52 7.44
C TRP A 28 -3.29 6.81 8.25
N VAL A 29 -3.38 6.67 9.57
CA VAL A 29 -3.90 7.71 10.48
C VAL A 29 -2.79 8.23 11.37
N GLY A 30 -2.70 9.56 11.44
CA GLY A 30 -1.84 10.24 12.41
C GLY A 30 -2.63 10.62 13.65
N ASP A 31 -2.03 10.47 14.82
CA ASP A 31 -2.60 11.10 16.02
C ASP A 31 -2.43 12.62 15.93
N ASP A 32 -3.52 13.37 16.07
CA ASP A 32 -3.50 14.83 15.96
C ASP A 32 -2.77 15.46 17.17
N ALA A 33 -3.01 14.90 18.36
CA ALA A 33 -2.36 15.34 19.59
C ALA A 33 -0.86 14.95 19.65
N LYS A 34 -0.37 14.13 18.72
CA LYS A 34 0.99 13.57 18.68
C LYS A 34 1.41 12.88 19.99
N ALA A 35 0.43 12.40 20.76
CA ALA A 35 0.60 11.75 22.04
C ALA A 35 0.59 10.22 21.90
N GLY A 36 -0.13 9.70 20.90
CA GLY A 36 -0.17 8.29 20.52
C GLY A 36 0.70 7.96 19.32
N SER A 37 0.88 6.65 19.09
CA SER A 37 1.46 6.14 17.84
C SER A 37 0.49 6.34 16.68
N ASP A 38 1.03 6.70 15.51
CA ASP A 38 0.28 6.58 14.26
C ASP A 38 -0.10 5.12 14.01
N PHE A 39 -1.21 4.90 13.32
CA PHE A 39 -1.81 3.58 13.16
C PHE A 39 -2.53 3.43 11.83
N LEU A 40 -2.63 2.19 11.36
CA LEU A 40 -3.53 1.85 10.26
C LEU A 40 -4.88 1.47 10.84
N ALA A 41 -5.94 2.15 10.40
CA ALA A 41 -7.32 1.79 10.69
C ALA A 41 -7.93 1.00 9.54
N VAL A 42 -8.82 0.05 9.87
CA VAL A 42 -9.61 -0.70 8.91
C VAL A 42 -11.08 -0.36 9.15
N LEU A 43 -11.71 0.30 8.19
CA LEU A 43 -13.15 0.56 8.20
C LEU A 43 -13.88 -0.53 7.41
N ASP A 44 -15.04 -0.92 7.91
CA ASP A 44 -15.99 -1.69 7.10
C ASP A 44 -16.61 -0.77 6.04
N ALA A 45 -16.40 -1.12 4.77
CA ALA A 45 -16.89 -0.39 3.61
C ALA A 45 -18.01 -1.14 2.87
N ASN A 46 -18.56 -2.21 3.44
CA ASN A 46 -19.74 -2.87 2.90
C ASN A 46 -21.00 -2.08 3.32
N PRO A 47 -21.75 -1.46 2.38
CA PRO A 47 -22.95 -0.69 2.72
C PRO A 47 -24.10 -1.52 3.31
N GLU A 48 -24.07 -2.85 3.16
CA GLU A 48 -25.05 -3.76 3.76
C GLU A 48 -24.67 -4.18 5.20
N SER A 49 -23.46 -3.85 5.65
CA SER A 49 -22.99 -4.22 6.98
C SER A 49 -23.59 -3.33 8.07
N PRO A 50 -24.01 -3.88 9.23
CA PRO A 50 -24.37 -3.08 10.40
C PRO A 50 -23.16 -2.31 10.99
N HIS A 51 -21.95 -2.59 10.52
CA HIS A 51 -20.73 -1.88 10.88
C HIS A 51 -20.24 -0.91 9.81
N TYR A 52 -21.00 -0.68 8.73
CA TYR A 52 -20.61 0.23 7.64
C TYR A 52 -20.12 1.58 8.17
N GLY A 53 -18.96 2.03 7.69
CA GLY A 53 -18.30 3.28 8.07
C GLY A 53 -17.64 3.26 9.45
N ARG A 54 -17.65 2.12 10.16
CA ARG A 54 -17.02 1.99 11.49
C ARG A 54 -15.66 1.30 11.39
N ALA A 55 -14.76 1.70 12.27
CA ALA A 55 -13.51 0.99 12.46
C ALA A 55 -13.78 -0.39 13.07
N VAL A 56 -13.25 -1.42 12.43
CA VAL A 56 -13.39 -2.82 12.83
C VAL A 56 -12.06 -3.45 13.28
N ALA A 57 -10.94 -2.84 12.92
CA ALA A 57 -9.62 -3.21 13.39
C ALA A 57 -8.64 -2.03 13.29
N SER A 58 -7.52 -2.13 14.01
CA SER A 58 -6.39 -1.22 13.85
C SER A 58 -5.07 -1.91 14.21
N VAL A 59 -3.97 -1.37 13.70
CA VAL A 59 -2.61 -1.72 14.11
C VAL A 59 -1.77 -0.47 14.29
N ALA A 60 -1.23 -0.30 15.49
CA ALA A 60 -0.30 0.78 15.80
C ALA A 60 1.10 0.46 15.30
N VAL A 61 1.85 1.50 14.91
CA VAL A 61 3.25 1.37 14.50
C VAL A 61 4.18 1.80 15.64
N PRO A 62 5.14 0.96 16.03
CA PRO A 62 6.07 1.31 17.11
C PRO A 62 7.08 2.39 16.67
N GLY A 63 7.44 3.25 17.61
CA GLY A 63 8.42 4.33 17.44
C GLY A 63 7.81 5.67 17.03
N THR A 64 8.68 6.65 16.77
CA THR A 64 8.26 7.99 16.33
C THR A 64 7.70 7.92 14.91
N SER A 65 6.39 8.09 14.80
CA SER A 65 5.74 8.28 13.51
C SER A 65 5.44 9.78 13.34
N GLY A 66 5.90 10.31 12.21
CA GLY A 66 6.21 11.73 12.07
C GLY A 66 5.43 12.39 10.96
N THR A 67 4.15 12.06 10.79
CA THR A 67 3.22 12.55 9.73
C THR A 67 2.91 11.47 8.70
N PRO A 68 1.84 10.70 8.90
CA PRO A 68 1.22 9.88 7.86
C PRO A 68 0.88 10.75 6.66
N HIS A 69 1.26 10.32 5.46
CA HIS A 69 1.21 11.20 4.29
C HIS A 69 0.60 10.52 3.05
N HIS A 70 1.17 9.39 2.59
CA HIS A 70 0.64 8.62 1.46
C HIS A 70 0.55 7.13 1.76
N THR A 71 -0.29 6.43 1.00
CA THR A 71 -0.22 4.98 0.79
C THR A 71 0.04 4.69 -0.69
N GLU A 72 0.16 3.42 -1.07
CA GLU A 72 -0.07 3.04 -2.48
C GLU A 72 -1.46 3.51 -2.91
N LEU A 73 -1.58 3.92 -4.18
CA LEU A 73 -2.82 4.46 -4.74
C LEU A 73 -3.94 3.41 -4.85
N GLU A 74 -3.55 2.15 -5.05
CA GLU A 74 -4.45 1.01 -5.15
C GLU A 74 -3.98 -0.09 -4.22
N MET A 75 -4.92 -0.84 -3.64
CA MET A 75 -4.60 -2.00 -2.82
C MET A 75 -4.03 -3.11 -3.72
N PRO A 76 -2.76 -3.52 -3.52
CA PRO A 76 -2.18 -4.57 -4.34
C PRO A 76 -2.86 -5.92 -4.09
N ALA A 77 -3.00 -6.74 -5.14
CA ALA A 77 -3.63 -8.06 -5.06
C ALA A 77 -2.97 -9.00 -4.03
N GLY A 78 -1.69 -8.78 -3.70
CA GLY A 78 -0.96 -9.56 -2.69
C GLY A 78 -1.37 -9.28 -1.25
N GLY A 79 -2.24 -8.31 -0.99
CA GLY A 79 -2.71 -7.98 0.36
C GLY A 79 -1.69 -7.23 1.22
N PHE A 80 -0.60 -6.73 0.65
CA PHE A 80 0.37 -5.89 1.34
C PHE A 80 0.30 -4.46 0.85
N LEU A 81 0.24 -3.49 1.77
CA LEU A 81 0.10 -2.07 1.44
C LEU A 81 1.29 -1.28 2.00
N LEU A 82 1.95 -0.51 1.15
CA LEU A 82 2.93 0.48 1.59
C LEU A 82 2.25 1.77 2.05
N ALA A 83 2.78 2.33 3.14
CA ALA A 83 2.39 3.63 3.68
C ALA A 83 3.61 4.45 4.09
N ASN A 84 3.64 5.72 3.69
CA ASN A 84 4.69 6.67 3.99
C ASN A 84 4.45 7.36 5.35
N ALA A 85 5.49 7.42 6.17
CA ALA A 85 5.59 8.24 7.36
C ALA A 85 6.65 9.32 7.12
N PHE A 86 6.23 10.47 6.59
CA PHE A 86 7.14 11.43 5.97
C PHE A 86 8.16 12.00 6.95
N GLY A 87 7.75 12.56 8.08
CA GLY A 87 8.70 13.20 9.00
C GLY A 87 9.57 12.24 9.80
N SER A 88 9.31 10.93 9.76
CA SER A 88 10.28 9.92 10.24
C SER A 88 11.12 9.32 9.10
N GLY A 89 10.89 9.73 7.85
CA GLY A 89 11.66 9.28 6.68
C GLY A 89 11.50 7.80 6.37
N ARG A 90 10.34 7.20 6.69
CA ARG A 90 10.10 5.75 6.59
C ARG A 90 8.93 5.41 5.68
N SER A 91 8.99 4.20 5.12
CA SER A 91 7.87 3.47 4.55
C SER A 91 7.55 2.24 5.39
N LEU A 92 6.28 1.97 5.60
CA LEU A 92 5.73 0.88 6.39
C LEU A 92 5.03 -0.09 5.44
N LEU A 93 5.25 -1.40 5.63
CA LEU A 93 4.57 -2.44 4.86
C LEU A 93 3.56 -3.15 5.77
N PHE A 94 2.28 -2.91 5.55
CA PHE A 94 1.21 -3.59 6.27
C PHE A 94 0.82 -4.88 5.58
N ASP A 95 0.55 -5.92 6.37
CA ASP A 95 -0.12 -7.16 5.93
C ASP A 95 -1.62 -7.05 6.23
N LEU A 96 -2.41 -7.06 5.17
CA LEU A 96 -3.85 -6.84 5.15
C LEU A 96 -4.60 -7.98 4.46
N ARG A 97 -3.94 -9.14 4.31
CA ARG A 97 -4.57 -10.36 3.80
C ARG A 97 -5.74 -10.82 4.68
N GLU A 98 -5.65 -10.52 5.97
CA GLU A 98 -6.73 -10.68 6.96
C GLU A 98 -7.10 -9.29 7.53
N PRO A 99 -8.02 -8.53 6.90
CA PRO A 99 -8.28 -7.12 7.23
C PRO A 99 -8.69 -6.87 8.68
N VAL A 100 -9.36 -7.82 9.33
CA VAL A 100 -9.77 -7.71 10.75
C VAL A 100 -8.65 -8.08 11.73
N ARG A 101 -7.47 -8.46 11.24
CA ARG A 101 -6.25 -8.75 12.00
C ARG A 101 -5.02 -8.14 11.32
N PRO A 102 -5.01 -6.82 11.07
CA PRO A 102 -3.91 -6.18 10.34
C PRO A 102 -2.62 -6.27 11.15
N SER A 103 -1.47 -6.33 10.47
CA SER A 103 -0.16 -6.34 11.12
C SER A 103 0.88 -5.55 10.34
N LEU A 104 1.92 -5.09 11.02
CA LEU A 104 3.09 -4.50 10.38
C LEU A 104 4.06 -5.62 9.98
N ALA A 105 4.28 -5.81 8.68
CA ALA A 105 5.17 -6.84 8.16
C ALA A 105 6.64 -6.40 8.19
N SER A 106 6.92 -5.17 7.74
CA SER A 106 8.26 -4.59 7.74
C SER A 106 8.21 -3.07 7.63
N SER A 107 9.37 -2.42 7.68
CA SER A 107 9.53 -1.02 7.33
C SER A 107 10.93 -0.76 6.79
N PHE A 108 11.09 0.24 5.94
CA PHE A 108 12.38 0.70 5.44
C PHE A 108 12.44 2.23 5.44
N GLY A 109 13.65 2.78 5.39
CA GLY A 109 13.88 4.23 5.38
C GLY A 109 14.82 4.60 4.26
N GLU A 110 15.94 5.20 4.61
CA GLU A 110 17.02 5.54 3.68
C GLU A 110 17.55 4.30 2.94
N LEU A 111 17.72 4.44 1.62
CA LEU A 111 18.32 3.43 0.75
C LEU A 111 19.27 4.14 -0.22
N ASP A 112 20.49 3.63 -0.32
CA ASP A 112 21.51 4.12 -1.27
C ASP A 112 21.76 5.64 -1.19
N GLY A 113 21.72 6.20 0.02
CA GLY A 113 21.88 7.64 0.28
C GLY A 113 20.68 8.52 -0.10
N TYR A 114 19.59 7.92 -0.60
CA TYR A 114 18.30 8.58 -0.80
C TYR A 114 17.40 8.38 0.41
N MET A 115 16.67 9.43 0.77
CA MET A 115 15.88 9.49 2.01
C MET A 115 14.42 9.86 1.74
N HIS A 116 13.57 9.60 2.73
CA HIS A 116 12.13 9.91 2.68
C HIS A 116 11.44 9.24 1.49
N PRO A 117 11.43 7.88 1.44
CA PRO A 117 10.65 7.13 0.46
C PRO A 117 9.19 7.55 0.53
N HIS A 118 8.56 7.86 -0.60
CA HIS A 118 7.30 8.60 -0.62
C HIS A 118 6.22 7.94 -1.49
N THR A 119 6.24 8.15 -2.82
CA THR A 119 5.19 7.66 -3.72
C THR A 119 5.63 6.37 -4.38
N TYR A 120 4.71 5.40 -4.52
CA TYR A 120 5.00 4.05 -5.00
C TYR A 120 4.21 3.70 -6.26
N VAL A 121 4.84 2.93 -7.14
CA VAL A 121 4.19 2.23 -8.26
C VAL A 121 4.70 0.80 -8.31
N ARG A 122 3.79 -0.17 -8.39
CA ARG A 122 4.16 -1.58 -8.60
C ARG A 122 4.45 -1.84 -10.06
N LEU A 123 5.57 -2.51 -10.32
CA LEU A 123 6.03 -2.88 -11.65
C LEU A 123 5.55 -4.29 -12.04
N PRO A 124 5.44 -4.62 -13.34
CA PRO A 124 4.99 -5.94 -13.80
C PRO A 124 5.84 -7.13 -13.30
N ASN A 125 7.11 -6.90 -12.96
CA ASN A 125 8.01 -7.90 -12.37
C ASN A 125 7.76 -8.13 -10.87
N GLY A 126 6.79 -7.42 -10.27
CA GLY A 126 6.46 -7.49 -8.85
C GLY A 126 7.26 -6.52 -7.97
N HIS A 127 8.29 -5.86 -8.48
CA HIS A 127 9.03 -4.85 -7.74
C HIS A 127 8.20 -3.58 -7.53
N VAL A 128 8.70 -2.69 -6.68
CA VAL A 128 8.10 -1.38 -6.43
C VAL A 128 9.10 -0.31 -6.84
N LEU A 129 8.68 0.61 -7.70
CA LEU A 129 9.40 1.85 -7.94
C LEU A 129 8.89 2.90 -6.96
N ALA A 130 9.79 3.50 -6.19
CA ALA A 130 9.47 4.51 -5.20
C ALA A 130 10.22 5.82 -5.48
N THR A 131 9.55 6.95 -5.27
CA THR A 131 10.25 8.24 -5.18
C THR A 131 10.87 8.40 -3.81
N PHE A 132 12.04 9.00 -3.76
CA PHE A 132 12.70 9.43 -2.53
C PHE A 132 12.95 10.93 -2.64
N GLN A 133 12.51 11.70 -1.65
CA GLN A 133 12.42 13.15 -1.78
C GLN A 133 13.76 13.87 -1.63
N TYR A 134 14.76 13.21 -1.03
CA TYR A 134 16.01 13.84 -0.63
C TYR A 134 17.21 12.92 -0.84
N ARG A 135 18.40 13.54 -0.94
CA ARG A 135 19.70 12.86 -0.92
C ARG A 135 20.71 13.60 -0.04
N GLY A 136 21.62 12.89 0.63
CA GLY A 136 22.76 13.52 1.31
C GLY A 136 22.52 14.03 2.74
N GLY A 137 21.48 13.53 3.43
CA GLY A 137 21.29 13.70 4.88
C GLY A 137 20.10 14.58 5.31
N HIS A 138 19.86 14.67 6.62
CA HIS A 138 18.73 15.36 7.26
C HIS A 138 18.90 16.90 7.40
N GLY A 139 19.88 17.50 6.72
CA GLY A 139 20.15 18.93 6.81
C GLY A 139 19.22 19.78 5.93
N PRO A 140 19.11 21.11 6.17
CA PRO A 140 18.28 22.02 5.37
C PRO A 140 18.72 22.19 3.90
N LYS A 141 19.72 21.42 3.46
CA LYS A 141 20.29 21.41 2.10
C LYS A 141 20.36 19.99 1.53
N ALA A 142 19.41 19.12 1.86
CA ALA A 142 19.37 17.82 1.20
C ALA A 142 19.23 18.02 -0.32
N GLU A 143 20.08 17.34 -1.09
CA GLU A 143 20.13 17.40 -2.54
C GLU A 143 18.86 16.78 -3.14
N GLY A 144 18.69 16.94 -4.46
CA GLY A 144 17.56 16.42 -5.21
C GLY A 144 17.25 14.94 -4.93
N GLY A 145 15.99 14.58 -5.12
CA GLY A 145 15.50 13.22 -4.91
C GLY A 145 15.97 12.21 -5.95
N GLY A 146 15.42 11.01 -5.85
CA GLY A 146 15.71 9.94 -6.77
C GLY A 146 14.56 8.95 -6.91
N LEU A 147 14.74 8.04 -7.86
CA LEU A 147 13.91 6.86 -8.01
C LEU A 147 14.68 5.66 -7.49
N VAL A 148 14.03 4.86 -6.65
CA VAL A 148 14.60 3.64 -6.11
C VAL A 148 13.63 2.49 -6.42
N GLU A 149 14.14 1.47 -7.10
CA GLU A 149 13.43 0.21 -7.28
C GLU A 149 13.76 -0.70 -6.09
N VAL A 150 12.73 -1.23 -5.46
CA VAL A 150 12.83 -2.14 -4.31
C VAL A 150 12.03 -3.41 -4.55
N THR A 151 12.39 -4.49 -3.86
CA THR A 151 11.55 -5.69 -3.78
C THR A 151 10.23 -5.36 -3.06
N PRO A 152 9.18 -6.20 -3.14
CA PRO A 152 7.94 -6.00 -2.38
C PRO A 152 8.12 -5.81 -0.87
N ARG A 153 9.26 -6.21 -0.31
CA ARG A 153 9.59 -6.10 1.11
C ARG A 153 10.40 -4.85 1.47
N GLY A 154 10.78 -4.04 0.48
CA GLY A 154 11.54 -2.81 0.68
C GLY A 154 13.06 -2.96 0.57
N GLU A 155 13.55 -4.06 -0.01
CA GLU A 155 14.99 -4.27 -0.21
C GLU A 155 15.44 -3.60 -1.52
N LEU A 156 16.57 -2.90 -1.49
CA LEU A 156 17.13 -2.20 -2.65
C LEU A 156 17.41 -3.15 -3.83
N VAL A 157 16.95 -2.78 -5.03
CA VAL A 157 17.31 -3.41 -6.30
C VAL A 157 18.26 -2.51 -7.09
N ARG A 158 17.89 -1.24 -7.30
CA ARG A 158 18.70 -0.21 -7.97
C ARG A 158 18.14 1.18 -7.70
N SER A 159 18.93 2.21 -7.96
CA SER A 159 18.55 3.62 -7.80
C SER A 159 19.03 4.46 -8.99
N SER A 160 18.44 5.64 -9.14
CA SER A 160 18.94 6.71 -10.00
C SER A 160 18.51 8.06 -9.44
N SER A 161 19.37 9.07 -9.58
CA SER A 161 18.97 10.46 -9.36
C SER A 161 17.89 10.85 -10.37
N ALA A 162 16.97 11.70 -9.93
CA ALA A 162 15.94 12.31 -10.77
C ALA A 162 16.45 13.60 -11.44
#